data_AF-A0A9D7GSJ7-F1
#
_entry.id   AF-A0A9D7GSJ7-F1
#
_cell.length_a   1.000
_cell.length_b   1.000
_cell.length_c   1.000
_cell.angle_alpha   90.00
_cell.angle_beta   90.00
_cell.angle_gamma   90.00
#
_symmetry.space_group_name_H-M   'P 1'
#
loop_
_entity.id
_entity.type
_entity.pdbx_description
1 polymer ?
#
loop_
_entity_poly.entity_id
_entity_poly.type
_entity_poly.pdbx_seq_one_letter_code
_entity_poly.pdbx_strand_id
1 'polypeptide(L)' 'MDQPISRDRAEFIGRAQACTRCLEYSFKKVSVKPAPDSQQKELHTLWIVRRICGICEHESELGLDPEGDVVYLG' A
#
# COMPACT_ATOMS: atom_id res chain seq x y z
N MET A 1 12.94 -19.26 5.88
CA MET A 1 12.21 -18.21 6.62
C MET A 1 12.30 -16.99 5.75
N ASP A 2 11.31 -16.75 4.92
CA ASP A 2 11.23 -15.53 4.13
C ASP A 2 11.11 -14.35 5.09
N GLN A 3 12.01 -13.37 4.92
CA GLN A 3 11.97 -12.16 5.74
C GLN A 3 10.77 -11.32 5.30
N PRO A 4 9.98 -10.76 6.23
CA PRO A 4 8.88 -9.87 5.87
C PRO A 4 9.38 -8.71 5.02
N ILE A 5 8.57 -8.29 4.04
CA ILE A 5 8.97 -7.22 3.13
C ILE A 5 9.37 -5.94 3.87
N SER A 6 10.40 -5.28 3.37
CA SER A 6 10.85 -4.00 3.92
C SER A 6 9.87 -2.87 3.63
N ARG A 7 9.98 -1.77 4.39
CA ARG A 7 9.20 -0.53 4.14
C ARG A 7 9.41 -0.01 2.72
N ASP A 8 10.65 -0.02 2.22
CA ASP A 8 10.96 0.43 0.85
C ASP A 8 10.32 -0.48 -0.21
N ARG A 9 10.29 -1.80 0.06
CA ARG A 9 9.60 -2.75 -0.81
C ARG A 9 8.09 -2.53 -0.80
N ALA A 10 7.50 -2.26 0.36
CA ALA A 10 6.10 -1.87 0.49
C ALA A 10 5.79 -0.59 -0.29
N GLU A 11 6.65 0.44 -0.23
CA GLU A 11 6.46 1.66 -1.03
C GLU A 11 6.49 1.35 -2.54
N PHE A 12 7.46 0.55 -2.98
CA PHE A 12 7.59 0.14 -4.37
C PHE A 12 6.32 -0.56 -4.88
N ILE A 13 5.82 -1.56 -4.13
CA ILE A 13 4.59 -2.28 -4.48
C ILE A 13 3.39 -1.35 -4.48
N GLY A 14 3.29 -0.46 -3.49
CA GLY A 14 2.22 0.54 -3.42
C GLY A 14 2.23 1.53 -4.58
N ARG A 15 3.38 1.84 -5.19
CA ARG A 15 3.47 2.64 -6.42
C ARG A 15 3.19 1.84 -7.69
N ALA A 16 3.43 0.53 -7.66
CA ALA A 16 3.20 -0.38 -8.77
C ALA A 16 1.71 -0.74 -8.98
N GLN A 17 0.80 -0.25 -8.12
CA GLN A 17 -0.63 -0.35 -8.32
C GLN A 17 -1.16 0.91 -9.03
N ALA A 18 -2.08 0.76 -9.98
CA ALA A 18 -2.71 1.91 -10.62
C ALA A 18 -3.58 2.70 -9.62
N CYS A 19 -3.81 3.99 -9.86
CA CYS A 19 -4.83 4.74 -9.14
C CYS A 19 -6.22 4.10 -9.38
N THR A 20 -6.96 3.85 -8.30
CA THR A 20 -8.30 3.23 -8.33
C THR A 20 -9.35 4.06 -9.09
N ARG A 21 -9.06 5.34 -9.34
CA ARG A 21 -9.99 6.29 -10.00
C ARG A 21 -9.63 6.59 -11.46
N CYS A 22 -8.38 6.96 -11.74
CA CYS A 22 -7.97 7.40 -13.08
C CYS A 22 -6.95 6.46 -13.75
N LEU A 23 -6.59 5.34 -13.11
CA LEU A 23 -5.69 4.31 -13.63
C LEU A 23 -4.23 4.74 -13.89
N GLU A 24 -3.88 5.96 -13.52
CA GLU A 24 -2.52 6.50 -13.61
C GLU A 24 -1.63 6.00 -12.47
N TYR A 25 -0.33 5.91 -12.74
CA TYR A 25 0.71 5.48 -11.78
C TYR A 25 1.49 6.65 -11.15
N SER A 26 1.08 7.88 -11.47
CA SER A 26 1.70 9.09 -10.95
C SER A 26 1.11 9.44 -9.58
N PHE A 27 1.94 9.37 -8.53
CA PHE A 27 1.56 9.72 -7.15
C PHE A 27 2.43 10.85 -6.62
N LYS A 28 1.81 11.98 -6.26
CA LYS A 28 2.51 13.16 -5.71
C LYS A 28 2.96 12.96 -4.26
N LYS A 29 2.28 12.07 -3.53
CA LYS A 29 2.60 11.73 -2.14
C LYS A 29 2.34 10.26 -1.90
N VAL A 30 3.27 9.59 -1.24
CA VAL A 30 3.15 8.20 -0.78
C VAL A 30 3.68 8.14 0.64
N SER A 31 3.00 7.40 1.51
CA SER A 31 3.44 7.16 2.89
C SER A 31 3.18 5.72 3.25
N VAL A 32 4.17 5.09 3.86
CA VAL A 32 4.11 3.69 4.32
C VAL A 32 4.18 3.68 5.83
N LYS A 33 3.22 2.99 6.46
CA LYS A 33 3.13 2.83 7.91
C LYS A 33 2.90 1.37 8.26
N PRO A 34 3.38 0.89 9.42
CA PRO A 34 2.98 -0.42 9.93
C PRO A 34 1.46 -0.49 10.09
N ALA A 35 0.87 -1.64 9.80
CA ALA A 35 -0.54 -1.86 10.08
C ALA A 35 -0.81 -1.85 11.59
N PRO A 36 -1.97 -1.35 12.05
CA PRO A 36 -2.39 -1.47 13.44
C PRO A 36 -2.73 -2.92 13.79
N ASP A 37 -2.68 -3.28 15.08
CA ASP A 37 -2.90 -4.65 15.56
C ASP A 37 -4.20 -5.28 15.05
N SER A 38 -5.29 -4.51 14.92
CA SER A 38 -6.56 -5.01 14.39
C SER A 38 -6.43 -5.51 12.95
N GLN A 39 -5.78 -4.74 12.08
CA GLN A 39 -5.60 -5.13 10.67
C GLN A 39 -4.56 -6.25 10.51
N GLN A 40 -3.53 -6.28 11.36
CA GLN A 40 -2.58 -7.40 11.38
C GLN A 40 -3.28 -8.73 11.71
N LYS A 41 -4.24 -8.72 12.65
CA LYS A 41 -4.94 -9.93 13.08
C LYS A 41 -6.08 -10.35 12.14
N GLU A 42 -6.82 -9.38 11.61
CA GLU A 42 -8.01 -9.68 10.80
C GLU A 42 -7.68 -9.91 9.32
N LEU A 43 -6.71 -9.17 8.78
CA LEU A 43 -6.41 -9.14 7.35
C LEU A 43 -4.99 -9.62 7.03
N HIS A 44 -4.20 -10.00 8.03
CA HIS A 44 -2.78 -10.33 7.87
C HIS A 44 -1.95 -9.21 7.22
N THR A 45 -2.42 -7.96 7.32
CA THR A 45 -1.73 -6.80 6.78
C THR A 45 -0.50 -6.47 7.64
N LEU A 46 0.67 -6.38 7.04
CA LEU A 46 1.89 -5.89 7.69
C LEU A 46 2.10 -4.39 7.46
N TRP A 47 1.87 -3.90 6.23
CA TRP A 47 2.11 -2.52 5.84
C TRP A 47 0.86 -1.89 5.25
N ILE A 48 0.60 -0.63 5.62
CA ILE A 48 -0.40 0.23 5.00
C ILE A 48 0.33 1.28 4.16
N VAL A 49 -0.01 1.36 2.88
CA VAL A 49 0.47 2.41 1.99
C VAL A 49 -0.68 3.36 1.66
N ARG A 50 -0.54 4.61 2.09
CA ARG A 50 -1.42 5.71 1.69
C ARG A 50 -0.78 6.53 0.60
N ARG A 51 -1.52 6.82 -0.46
CA ARG A 51 -1.01 7.52 -1.62
C ARG A 51 -2.03 8.49 -2.19
N ILE A 52 -1.53 9.60 -2.72
CA ILE A 52 -2.34 10.64 -3.35
C ILE A 52 -1.94 10.71 -4.82
N CYS A 53 -2.91 10.48 -5.72
CA CYS A 53 -2.69 10.58 -7.15
C CYS A 53 -2.22 11.99 -7.52
N GLY A 54 -1.18 12.08 -8.35
CA GLY A 54 -0.69 13.35 -8.89
C GLY A 54 -1.54 13.90 -10.04
N ILE A 55 -2.49 13.11 -10.56
CA ILE A 55 -3.33 13.45 -11.72
C ILE A 55 -4.73 13.85 -11.27
N CYS A 56 -5.45 12.96 -10.58
CA CYS A 56 -6.84 13.19 -10.15
C CYS A 56 -6.98 13.53 -8.66
N GLU A 57 -5.85 13.63 -7.93
CA GLU A 57 -5.79 13.97 -6.50
C GLU A 57 -6.50 12.98 -5.55
N HIS A 58 -6.95 11.85 -6.07
CA HIS A 58 -7.61 10.82 -5.27
C HIS A 58 -6.63 10.24 -4.24
N GLU A 59 -7.07 10.22 -2.99
CA GLU A 59 -6.41 9.54 -1.89
C GLU A 59 -6.86 8.09 -1.87
N SER A 60 -5.90 7.17 -1.87
CA SER A 60 -6.14 5.73 -1.77
C SER A 60 -5.25 5.11 -0.69
N GLU A 61 -5.73 4.00 -0.14
CA GLU A 61 -5.04 3.19 0.85
C GLU A 61 -4.97 1.74 0.35
N LEU A 62 -3.80 1.12 0.50
CA LEU A 62 -3.64 -0.31 0.28
C LEU A 62 -2.98 -0.98 1.49
N GLY A 63 -3.40 -2.21 1.74
CA GLY A 63 -2.75 -3.11 2.70
C GLY A 63 -1.86 -4.11 1.98
N LEU A 64 -0.69 -4.36 2.53
CA LEU A 64 0.26 -5.38 2.09
C LEU A 64 0.52 -6.38 3.21
N ASP A 65 0.57 -7.66 2.89
CA ASP A 65 0.95 -8.72 3.82
C ASP A 65 2.49 -8.84 3.96
N PRO A 66 3.01 -9.80 4.77
CA PRO A 66 4.45 -10.00 4.93
C PRO A 66 5.20 -10.41 3.65
N GLU A 67 4.53 -11.01 2.67
CA GLU A 67 5.12 -11.48 1.41
C GLU A 67 5.10 -10.37 0.33
N GLY A 68 4.24 -9.36 0.52
CA GLY A 68 4.06 -8.22 -0.36
C GLY A 68 2.82 -8.34 -1.25
N ASP A 69 1.92 -9.26 -0.95
CA ASP A 69 0.63 -9.35 -1.63
C ASP A 69 -0.32 -8.25 -1.14
N VAL A 70 -1.10 -7.70 -2.08
CA VAL A 70 -2.09 -6.67 -1.79
C VAL A 70 -3.33 -7.33 -1.21
N VAL A 71 -3.55 -7.15 0.09
CA VAL A 71 -4.72 -7.72 0.80
C VAL A 71 -5.98 -6.87 0.62
N TYR A 72 -5.83 -5.56 0.44
CA TYR A 72 -6.92 -4.67 0.06
C TYR A 72 -6.39 -3.42 -0.66
N LEU A 73 -7.26 -2.82 -1.47
CA LEU A 73 -6.99 -1.56 -2.16
C LEU A 73 -8.29 -0.74 -2.23
N GLY A 74 -8.27 0.47 -1.69
CA GLY A 74 -9.40 1.41 -1.65
C GLY A 74 -9.01 2.81 -2.07
#